data_AF-Q6E6B1-F1
#
_entry.id   AF-Q6E6B1-F1
#
_cell.length_a   1.000
_cell.length_b   1.000
_cell.length_c   1.000
_cell.angle_alpha   90.00
_cell.angle_beta   90.00
_cell.angle_gamma   90.00
#
_symmetry.space_group_name_H-M   'P 1'
#
loop_
_entity.id
_entity.type
_entity.pdbx_description
1 polymer ?
#
loop_
_entity_poly.entity_id
_entity_poly.type
_entity_poly.pdbx_seq_one_letter_code
_entity_poly.pdbx_strand_id
1 'polypeptide(L)'
;KLVCYEKDTRLAAELVKKVSARHLSHKFELNVGDALRATFPPFDMCISNIPYQISSPLLFKLLQEDFKCAYIMFQREFAQRLIARPGCSEYSRLSVAVQLLAKVHNVMNVSRNSFVPPPMVDSSVVRIEPRVPRPPINIEEFNRLLKICFLRKNKRLSGIFKRTVIQDMQKVNKAYTLQEIEKKTTGILRKLGADRAAKMDIEDFLFLLLEFKKEGISF
;
A
#
# COMPACT_ATOMS: atom_id res chain seq x y z
N LYS A 1 5.84 -25.83 -7.58
CA LYS A 1 6.22 -25.25 -8.89
C LYS A 1 6.64 -23.80 -8.63
N LEU A 2 7.68 -23.30 -9.30
CA LEU A 2 8.17 -21.93 -9.18
C LEU A 2 7.86 -21.19 -10.49
N VAL A 3 7.16 -20.05 -10.38
CA VAL A 3 6.89 -19.16 -11.50
C VAL A 3 7.71 -17.89 -11.29
N CYS A 4 8.60 -17.60 -12.22
CA CYS A 4 9.50 -16.45 -12.16
C CYS A 4 9.12 -15.42 -13.22
N TYR A 5 9.28 -14.15 -12.86
CA TYR A 5 9.11 -13.01 -13.77
C TYR A 5 10.44 -12.27 -13.85
N GLU A 6 10.95 -12.08 -15.07
CA GLU A 6 12.22 -11.38 -15.31
C GLU A 6 12.05 -10.44 -16.51
N LYS A 7 12.41 -9.17 -16.35
CA LYS A 7 12.30 -8.16 -17.40
C LYS A 7 13.55 -8.09 -18.27
N ASP A 8 14.73 -8.35 -17.71
CA ASP A 8 16.00 -8.37 -18.44
C ASP A 8 16.14 -9.71 -19.20
N THR A 9 16.04 -9.65 -20.52
CA THR A 9 16.12 -10.81 -21.41
C THR A 9 17.45 -11.56 -21.32
N ARG A 10 18.55 -10.87 -20.99
CA ARG A 10 19.87 -11.46 -20.81
C ARG A 10 19.92 -12.26 -19.51
N LEU A 11 19.41 -11.70 -18.42
CA LEU A 11 19.32 -12.42 -17.14
C LEU A 11 18.37 -13.62 -17.23
N ALA A 12 17.25 -13.46 -17.94
CA ALA A 12 16.31 -14.53 -18.21
C ALA A 12 16.98 -15.72 -18.93
N ALA A 13 17.75 -15.46 -19.98
CA ALA A 13 18.48 -16.50 -20.71
C ALA A 13 19.50 -17.23 -19.82
N GLU A 14 20.25 -16.50 -19.00
CA GLU A 14 21.21 -17.09 -18.06
C GLU A 14 20.53 -17.91 -16.96
N LEU A 15 19.36 -17.48 -16.50
CA LEU A 15 18.57 -18.22 -15.51
C LEU A 15 18.11 -19.58 -16.07
N VAL A 16 17.59 -19.61 -17.30
CA VAL A 16 17.18 -20.87 -17.96
C VAL A 16 18.34 -21.85 -18.07
N LYS A 17 19.53 -21.39 -18.48
CA LYS A 17 20.74 -22.24 -18.55
C LYS A 17 21.07 -22.84 -17.18
N LYS A 18 21.11 -22.01 -16.13
CA LYS A 18 21.43 -22.44 -14.76
C LYS A 18 20.41 -23.41 -14.17
N VAL A 19 19.13 -23.23 -14.48
CA VAL A 19 18.05 -24.14 -14.02
C VAL A 19 18.13 -25.48 -14.74
N SER A 20 18.34 -25.47 -16.06
CA SER A 20 18.49 -26.68 -16.87
C SER A 20 19.71 -27.50 -16.47
N ALA A 21 20.85 -26.85 -16.20
CA ALA A 21 22.06 -27.51 -15.70
C ALA A 21 21.87 -28.19 -14.34
N ARG A 22 20.84 -27.80 -13.56
CA ARG A 22 20.47 -28.43 -12.28
C ARG A 22 19.31 -29.43 -12.40
N HIS A 23 18.85 -29.73 -13.62
CA HIS A 23 17.70 -30.61 -13.89
C HIS A 23 16.39 -30.18 -13.20
N LEU A 24 16.21 -28.87 -12.95
CA LEU A 24 15.05 -28.31 -12.26
C LEU A 24 13.95 -27.76 -13.19
N SER A 25 14.12 -27.89 -14.51
CA SER A 25 13.22 -27.28 -15.51
C SER A 25 11.76 -27.73 -15.37
N HIS A 26 11.51 -28.97 -14.93
CA HIS A 26 10.15 -29.48 -14.71
C HIS A 26 9.39 -28.81 -13.54
N LYS A 27 10.10 -28.09 -12.65
CA LYS A 27 9.52 -27.34 -11.52
C LYS A 27 9.52 -25.83 -11.75
N PHE A 28 10.03 -25.35 -12.89
CA PHE A 28 10.33 -23.95 -13.13
C PHE A 28 9.62 -23.43 -14.38
N GLU A 29 8.98 -22.28 -14.26
CA GLU A 29 8.36 -21.55 -15.37
C GLU A 29 8.89 -20.13 -15.36
N LEU A 30 9.37 -19.63 -16.51
CA LEU A 30 9.90 -18.28 -16.65
C LEU A 30 9.02 -17.46 -17.60
N ASN A 31 8.50 -16.36 -17.07
CA ASN A 31 7.77 -15.35 -17.81
C ASN A 31 8.70 -14.14 -18.03
N VAL A 32 9.14 -13.95 -19.28
CA VAL A 32 10.00 -12.82 -19.64
C VAL A 32 9.15 -11.60 -19.92
N GLY A 33 9.25 -10.56 -19.09
CA GLY A 33 8.46 -9.35 -19.25
C GLY A 33 8.28 -8.54 -17.97
N ASP A 34 7.43 -7.51 -18.06
CA ASP A 34 7.15 -6.61 -16.95
C ASP A 34 6.13 -7.22 -15.98
N ALA A 35 6.57 -7.51 -14.75
CA ALA A 35 5.73 -8.07 -13.70
C ALA A 35 4.52 -7.16 -13.35
N LEU A 36 4.60 -5.84 -13.57
CA LEU A 36 3.44 -4.95 -13.38
C LEU A 36 2.35 -5.17 -14.42
N ARG A 37 2.68 -5.69 -15.61
CA ARG A 37 1.73 -5.95 -16.71
C ARG A 37 1.28 -7.40 -16.81
N ALA A 38 2.02 -8.33 -16.22
CA ALA A 38 1.71 -9.75 -16.26
C ALA A 38 0.50 -10.14 -15.38
N THR A 39 -0.25 -11.17 -15.75
CA THR A 39 -1.22 -11.79 -14.84
C THR A 39 -0.51 -12.86 -14.01
N PHE A 40 -0.72 -12.84 -12.69
CA PHE A 40 -0.13 -13.84 -11.80
C PHE A 40 -1.03 -15.08 -11.75
N PRO A 41 -0.51 -16.31 -11.92
CA PRO A 41 -1.28 -17.51 -11.63
C PRO A 41 -1.50 -17.62 -10.12
N PRO A 42 -2.47 -18.41 -9.62
CA PRO A 42 -2.64 -18.63 -8.18
C PRO A 42 -1.34 -19.08 -7.51
N PHE A 43 -0.98 -18.45 -6.37
CA PHE A 43 0.27 -18.73 -5.66
C PHE A 43 0.09 -18.66 -4.14
N ASP A 44 0.82 -19.50 -3.41
CA ASP A 44 0.84 -19.46 -1.95
C ASP A 44 1.80 -18.40 -1.40
N MET A 45 2.97 -18.24 -2.05
CA MET A 45 4.06 -17.42 -1.57
C MET A 45 4.71 -16.62 -2.70
N CYS A 46 5.01 -15.36 -2.43
CA CYS A 46 5.80 -14.50 -3.31
C CYS A 46 7.14 -14.16 -2.64
N ILE A 47 8.24 -14.26 -3.39
CA ILE A 47 9.56 -13.77 -2.96
C ILE A 47 10.03 -12.82 -4.05
N SER A 48 10.44 -11.61 -3.67
CA SER A 48 10.86 -10.62 -4.66
C SER A 48 11.93 -9.68 -4.13
N ASN A 49 12.90 -9.39 -4.99
CA ASN A 49 13.80 -8.26 -4.86
C ASN A 49 13.44 -7.26 -5.96
N ILE A 50 12.77 -6.16 -5.60
CA ILE A 50 12.21 -5.25 -6.59
C ILE A 50 13.01 -3.96 -6.75
N PRO A 51 13.08 -3.43 -8.00
CA PRO A 51 13.50 -2.06 -8.22
C PRO A 51 12.63 -1.11 -7.42
N TYR A 52 13.26 -0.14 -6.77
CA TYR A 52 12.60 0.75 -5.82
C TYR A 52 11.52 1.61 -6.46
N GLN A 53 11.68 1.94 -7.75
CA GLN A 53 10.75 2.74 -8.53
C GLN A 53 9.38 2.07 -8.71
N ILE A 54 9.34 0.74 -8.68
CA ILE A 54 8.10 -0.04 -8.86
C ILE A 54 7.57 -0.63 -7.55
N SER A 55 8.15 -0.25 -6.41
CA SER A 55 7.81 -0.85 -5.11
C SER A 55 6.35 -0.68 -4.71
N SER A 56 5.84 0.56 -4.78
CA SER A 56 4.44 0.83 -4.45
C SER A 56 3.44 0.18 -5.41
N PRO A 57 3.55 0.33 -6.76
CA PRO A 57 2.58 -0.26 -7.67
C PRO A 57 2.59 -1.80 -7.62
N LEU A 58 3.76 -2.43 -7.48
CA LEU A 58 3.81 -3.88 -7.36
C LEU A 58 3.19 -4.37 -6.04
N LEU A 59 3.46 -3.67 -4.93
CA LEU A 59 2.86 -4.02 -3.64
C LEU A 59 1.33 -3.99 -3.69
N PHE A 60 0.75 -2.92 -4.22
CA PHE A 60 -0.71 -2.81 -4.33
C PHE A 60 -1.30 -3.82 -5.32
N LYS A 61 -0.57 -4.13 -6.40
CA LYS A 61 -0.96 -5.22 -7.31
C LYS A 61 -0.97 -6.57 -6.60
N LEU A 62 0.09 -6.90 -5.85
CA LEU A 62 0.15 -8.15 -5.10
C LEU A 62 -0.99 -8.25 -4.08
N LEU A 63 -1.30 -7.17 -3.37
CA LEU A 63 -2.41 -7.13 -2.39
C LEU A 63 -3.81 -7.33 -3.01
N GLN A 64 -3.94 -7.33 -4.34
CA GLN A 64 -5.18 -7.71 -5.04
C GLN A 64 -5.31 -9.21 -5.25
N GLU A 65 -4.20 -9.96 -5.14
CA GLU A 65 -4.15 -11.42 -5.28
C GLU A 65 -4.39 -12.12 -3.94
N ASP A 66 -4.85 -13.36 -3.99
CA ASP A 66 -4.96 -14.21 -2.80
C ASP A 66 -3.69 -15.04 -2.63
N PHE A 67 -2.95 -14.77 -1.55
CA PHE A 67 -1.72 -15.49 -1.19
C PHE A 67 -1.55 -15.54 0.33
N LYS A 68 -0.74 -16.48 0.82
CA LYS A 68 -0.52 -16.67 2.27
C LYS A 68 0.49 -15.67 2.82
N CYS A 69 1.63 -15.52 2.15
CA CYS A 69 2.66 -14.57 2.56
C CYS A 69 3.58 -14.14 1.41
N ALA A 70 4.13 -12.93 1.50
CA ALA A 70 5.17 -12.46 0.60
C ALA A 70 6.39 -11.98 1.39
N TYR A 71 7.58 -12.29 0.88
CA TYR A 71 8.86 -11.77 1.37
C TYR A 71 9.44 -10.85 0.31
N ILE A 72 9.35 -9.55 0.55
CA ILE A 72 9.74 -8.54 -0.44
C ILE A 72 10.82 -7.66 0.14
N MET A 73 11.90 -7.47 -0.62
CA MET A 73 12.93 -6.53 -0.27
C MET A 73 12.58 -5.13 -0.80
N PHE A 74 12.64 -4.15 0.09
CA PHE A 74 12.42 -2.74 -0.20
C PHE A 74 13.61 -1.90 0.29
N GLN A 75 13.68 -0.62 -0.12
CA GLN A 75 14.55 0.35 0.57
C GLN A 75 14.18 0.44 2.05
N ARG A 76 15.19 0.68 2.89
CA ARG A 76 15.04 0.84 4.35
C ARG A 76 13.91 1.81 4.71
N GLU A 77 13.91 3.01 4.12
CA GLU A 77 12.91 4.03 4.39
C GLU A 77 11.50 3.58 3.97
N PHE A 78 11.37 2.96 2.80
CA PHE A 78 10.09 2.45 2.32
C PHE A 78 9.55 1.36 3.25
N ALA A 79 10.39 0.41 3.65
CA ALA A 79 10.03 -0.64 4.60
C ALA A 79 9.59 -0.07 5.96
N GLN A 80 10.31 0.93 6.47
CA GLN A 80 9.95 1.62 7.72
C GLN A 80 8.58 2.29 7.62
N ARG A 81 8.25 2.91 6.48
CA ARG A 81 6.92 3.48 6.23
C ARG A 81 5.83 2.42 6.21
N LEU A 82 6.08 1.21 5.70
CA LEU A 82 5.07 0.15 5.69
C LEU A 82 4.68 -0.32 7.09
N ILE A 83 5.64 -0.38 8.02
CA ILE A 83 5.43 -0.85 9.40
C ILE A 83 5.18 0.28 10.40
N ALA A 84 5.27 1.53 9.96
CA ALA A 84 5.12 2.70 10.83
C ALA A 84 3.75 2.69 11.53
N ARG A 85 3.75 2.99 12.82
CA ARG A 85 2.55 3.09 13.64
C ARG A 85 2.10 4.55 13.76
N PRO A 86 0.82 4.81 14.12
CA PRO A 86 0.36 6.15 14.45
C PRO A 86 1.29 6.82 15.46
N GLY A 87 1.62 8.09 15.22
CA GLY A 87 2.55 8.88 16.02
C GLY A 87 4.00 8.84 15.54
N CYS A 88 4.41 7.86 14.73
CA CYS A 88 5.77 7.78 14.19
C CYS A 88 6.03 8.79 13.05
N SER A 89 7.28 9.21 12.88
CA SER A 89 7.70 10.13 11.81
C SER A 89 7.45 9.55 10.42
N GLU A 90 7.63 8.24 10.25
CA GLU A 90 7.48 7.52 8.98
C GLU A 90 6.02 7.19 8.68
N TYR A 91 5.09 7.43 9.63
CA TYR A 91 3.68 7.15 9.44
C TYR A 91 3.10 8.00 8.32
N SER A 92 2.46 7.33 7.35
CA SER A 92 1.99 7.96 6.13
C SER A 92 0.76 7.24 5.59
N ARG A 93 0.16 7.81 4.53
CA ARG A 93 -0.94 7.17 3.80
C ARG A 93 -0.61 5.73 3.39
N LEU A 94 0.65 5.47 3.01
CA LEU A 94 1.12 4.13 2.63
C LEU A 94 0.99 3.14 3.79
N SER A 95 1.32 3.57 5.02
CA SER A 95 1.23 2.78 6.24
C SER A 95 -0.19 2.28 6.44
N VAL A 96 -1.16 3.20 6.43
CA VAL A 96 -2.58 2.88 6.64
C VAL A 96 -3.14 2.00 5.53
N ALA A 97 -2.89 2.38 4.27
CA ALA A 97 -3.44 1.68 3.11
C ALA A 97 -2.96 0.21 3.05
N VAL A 98 -1.70 -0.05 3.41
CA VAL A 98 -1.16 -1.41 3.41
C VAL A 98 -1.59 -2.17 4.66
N GLN A 99 -1.52 -1.58 5.86
CA GLN A 99 -1.85 -2.26 7.11
C GLN A 99 -3.34 -2.61 7.26
N LEU A 100 -4.20 -1.88 6.55
CA LEU A 100 -5.60 -2.22 6.37
C LEU A 100 -5.77 -3.55 5.63
N LEU A 101 -4.97 -3.78 4.58
CA LEU A 101 -5.11 -4.95 3.71
C LEU A 101 -4.25 -6.14 4.16
N ALA A 102 -3.16 -5.90 4.90
CA ALA A 102 -2.21 -6.92 5.28
C ALA A 102 -1.56 -6.66 6.64
N LYS A 103 -1.08 -7.72 7.28
CA LYS A 103 -0.08 -7.62 8.36
C LYS A 103 1.29 -7.48 7.73
N VAL A 104 2.13 -6.60 8.30
CA VAL A 104 3.44 -6.29 7.75
C VAL A 104 4.49 -6.34 8.86
N HIS A 105 5.55 -7.11 8.63
CA HIS A 105 6.61 -7.33 9.60
C HIS A 105 7.98 -7.15 8.95
N ASN A 106 8.88 -6.42 9.62
CA ASN A 106 10.29 -6.39 9.22
C ASN A 106 10.93 -7.73 9.59
N VAL A 107 11.54 -8.41 8.61
CA VAL A 107 12.21 -9.69 8.83
C VAL A 107 13.68 -9.46 9.14
N MET A 108 14.37 -8.70 8.27
CA MET A 108 15.77 -8.37 8.45
C MET A 108 16.17 -7.13 7.65
N ASN A 109 17.25 -6.47 8.09
CA ASN A 109 17.86 -5.38 7.35
C ASN A 109 18.99 -5.94 6.48
N VAL A 110 19.18 -5.39 5.29
CA VAL A 110 20.20 -5.81 4.33
C VAL A 110 21.08 -4.61 4.00
N SER A 111 22.39 -4.74 4.24
CA SER A 111 23.36 -3.70 3.93
C SER A 111 23.47 -3.50 2.42
N ARG A 112 23.66 -2.26 1.98
CA ARG A 112 23.99 -1.93 0.58
C ARG A 112 25.19 -2.72 0.03
N ASN A 113 26.12 -3.12 0.91
CA ASN A 113 27.32 -3.86 0.53
C ASN A 113 27.03 -5.32 0.13
N SER A 114 25.80 -5.81 0.35
CA SER A 114 25.35 -7.14 -0.08
C SER A 114 24.89 -7.18 -1.55
N PHE A 115 24.97 -6.06 -2.27
CA PHE A 115 24.50 -5.93 -3.65
C PHE A 115 25.65 -5.67 -4.63
N VAL A 116 25.44 -6.07 -5.88
CA VAL A 116 26.37 -5.83 -6.99
C VAL A 116 25.59 -5.28 -8.18
N PRO A 117 25.80 -4.00 -8.58
CA PRO A 117 26.55 -2.96 -7.84
C PRO A 117 25.82 -2.53 -6.55
N PRO A 118 26.55 -1.94 -5.57
CA PRO A 118 25.93 -1.48 -4.33
C PRO A 118 25.00 -0.27 -4.59
N PRO A 119 23.77 -0.27 -4.04
CA PRO A 119 22.88 0.89 -4.10
C PRO A 119 23.34 2.00 -3.15
N MET A 120 22.75 3.18 -3.28
CA MET A 120 23.04 4.33 -2.42
C MET A 120 22.48 4.21 -1.00
N VAL A 121 21.52 3.31 -0.78
CA VAL A 121 20.78 3.16 0.48
C VAL A 121 20.68 1.71 0.89
N ASP A 122 20.51 1.47 2.18
CA ASP A 122 20.27 0.13 2.71
C ASP A 122 18.86 -0.38 2.38
N SER A 123 18.67 -1.69 2.48
CA SER A 123 17.41 -2.38 2.21
C SER A 123 16.86 -3.06 3.45
N SER A 124 15.61 -3.52 3.37
CA SER A 124 14.99 -4.38 4.38
C SER A 124 14.06 -5.39 3.72
N VAL A 125 14.11 -6.62 4.20
CA VAL A 125 13.18 -7.69 3.80
C VAL A 125 11.97 -7.62 4.71
N VAL A 126 10.80 -7.51 4.10
CA VAL A 126 9.51 -7.36 4.78
C VAL A 126 8.63 -8.56 4.46
N ARG A 127 8.03 -9.14 5.48
CA ARG A 127 6.97 -10.16 5.37
C ARG A 127 5.61 -9.46 5.32
N ILE A 128 4.81 -9.81 4.33
CA ILE A 128 3.47 -9.27 4.10
C ILE A 128 2.48 -10.42 4.07
N GLU A 129 1.43 -10.35 4.88
CA GLU A 129 0.39 -11.38 5.00
C GLU A 129 -0.98 -10.73 4.80
N PRO A 130 -1.65 -10.96 3.67
CA PRO A 130 -2.99 -10.44 3.42
C PRO A 130 -3.95 -10.80 4.54
N ARG A 131 -4.85 -9.88 4.90
CA ARG A 131 -5.91 -10.16 5.86
C ARG A 131 -6.98 -11.02 5.20
N VAL A 132 -7.34 -12.10 5.89
CA VAL A 132 -8.41 -13.02 5.49
C VAL A 132 -9.41 -13.09 6.65
N PRO A 133 -10.71 -12.78 6.43
CA PRO A 133 -11.28 -12.27 5.18
C PRO A 133 -10.76 -10.87 4.83
N ARG A 134 -10.80 -10.51 3.54
CA ARG A 134 -10.51 -9.14 3.10
C ARG A 134 -11.50 -8.17 3.77
N PRO A 135 -11.06 -7.00 4.24
CA PRO A 135 -11.98 -6.03 4.82
C PRO A 135 -13.10 -5.67 3.83
N PRO A 136 -14.38 -5.71 4.24
CA PRO A 136 -15.52 -5.46 3.35
C PRO A 136 -15.73 -3.96 3.11
N ILE A 137 -14.72 -3.31 2.55
CA ILE A 137 -14.71 -1.86 2.31
C ILE A 137 -14.42 -1.56 0.85
N ASN A 138 -14.92 -0.41 0.37
CA ASN A 138 -14.49 0.13 -0.92
C ASN A 138 -13.07 0.73 -0.76
N ILE A 139 -12.07 0.00 -1.25
CA ILE A 139 -10.65 0.39 -1.14
C ILE A 139 -10.37 1.70 -1.89
N GLU A 140 -11.04 1.96 -3.01
CA GLU A 140 -10.84 3.19 -3.78
C GLU A 140 -11.32 4.40 -2.98
N GLU A 141 -12.53 4.32 -2.43
CA GLU A 141 -13.12 5.38 -1.61
C GLU A 141 -12.31 5.63 -0.33
N PHE A 142 -11.86 4.57 0.34
CA PHE A 142 -10.97 4.69 1.50
C PHE A 142 -9.65 5.38 1.12
N ASN A 143 -9.06 5.04 -0.01
CA ASN A 143 -7.84 5.70 -0.49
C ASN A 143 -8.05 7.19 -0.80
N ARG A 144 -9.21 7.59 -1.30
CA ARG A 144 -9.56 9.00 -1.54
C ARG A 144 -9.69 9.77 -0.23
N LEU A 145 -10.35 9.20 0.77
CA LEU A 145 -10.38 9.75 2.14
C LEU A 145 -8.96 9.91 2.70
N LEU A 146 -8.14 8.85 2.66
CA LEU A 146 -6.77 8.92 3.16
C LEU A 146 -5.94 9.96 2.42
N LYS A 147 -6.14 10.14 1.12
CA LYS A 147 -5.45 11.18 0.33
C LYS A 147 -5.71 12.57 0.90
N ILE A 148 -6.96 12.86 1.28
CA ILE A 148 -7.35 14.13 1.91
C ILE A 148 -6.70 14.24 3.29
N CYS A 149 -6.91 13.25 4.17
CA CYS A 149 -6.42 13.29 5.56
C CYS A 149 -4.89 13.44 5.65
N PHE A 150 -4.14 12.85 4.72
CA PHE A 150 -2.68 12.90 4.69
C PHE A 150 -2.08 14.08 3.91
N LEU A 151 -2.89 15.01 3.37
CA LEU A 151 -2.39 16.26 2.74
C LEU A 151 -1.42 17.01 3.65
N ARG A 152 -1.80 17.16 4.93
CA ARG A 152 -0.93 17.69 5.99
C ARG A 152 -1.15 16.91 7.28
N LYS A 153 -0.54 15.73 7.39
CA LYS A 153 -0.75 14.77 8.49
C LYS A 153 -0.63 15.35 9.92
N ASN A 154 0.19 16.39 10.10
CA ASN A 154 0.43 17.05 11.39
C ASN A 154 -0.54 18.19 11.71
N LYS A 155 -1.40 18.60 10.76
CA LYS A 155 -2.45 19.61 10.98
C LYS A 155 -3.74 18.93 11.43
N ARG A 156 -4.61 19.71 12.09
CA ARG A 156 -5.92 19.23 12.50
C ARG A 156 -6.77 18.88 11.26
N LEU A 157 -7.59 17.83 11.33
CA LEU A 157 -8.50 17.45 10.25
C LEU A 157 -9.45 18.60 9.90
N SER A 158 -9.97 19.34 10.88
CA SER A 158 -10.76 20.56 10.64
C SER A 158 -10.00 21.64 9.85
N GLY A 159 -8.68 21.68 9.99
CA GLY A 159 -7.80 22.54 9.21
C GLY A 159 -7.50 22.02 7.80
N ILE A 160 -7.76 20.73 7.53
CA ILE A 160 -7.60 20.06 6.22
C ILE A 160 -8.90 20.14 5.43
N PHE A 161 -10.03 19.79 6.04
CA PHE A 161 -11.38 19.86 5.47
C PHE A 161 -11.90 21.30 5.41
N LYS A 162 -11.15 22.17 4.72
CA LYS A 162 -11.50 23.56 4.44
C LYS A 162 -12.22 23.69 3.09
N ARG A 163 -12.61 24.92 2.74
CA ARG A 163 -13.35 25.27 1.54
C ARG A 163 -12.87 24.60 0.25
N THR A 164 -11.56 24.51 -0.01
CA THR A 164 -11.05 23.86 -1.25
C THR A 164 -11.35 22.36 -1.31
N VAL A 165 -11.12 21.64 -0.21
CA VAL A 165 -11.44 20.20 -0.12
C VAL A 165 -12.95 20.00 -0.19
N ILE A 166 -13.73 20.84 0.50
CA ILE A 166 -15.20 20.78 0.47
C ILE A 166 -15.75 21.04 -0.95
N GLN A 167 -15.15 21.96 -1.70
CA GLN A 167 -15.48 22.18 -3.11
C GLN A 167 -15.20 20.95 -3.97
N ASP A 168 -14.08 20.27 -3.76
CA ASP A 168 -13.79 19.03 -4.47
C ASP A 168 -14.76 17.91 -4.08
N MET A 169 -15.12 17.79 -2.80
CA MET A 169 -16.15 16.86 -2.33
C MET A 169 -17.52 17.17 -2.97
N GLN A 170 -17.89 18.43 -3.15
CA GLN A 170 -19.16 18.81 -3.76
C GLN A 170 -19.28 18.35 -5.22
N LYS A 171 -18.18 18.32 -5.98
CA LYS A 171 -18.17 17.83 -7.37
C LYS A 171 -18.62 16.37 -7.47
N VAL A 172 -18.29 15.58 -6.46
CA VAL A 172 -18.72 14.18 -6.32
C VAL A 172 -20.13 14.10 -5.73
N ASN A 173 -20.44 14.97 -4.77
CA ASN A 173 -21.67 14.95 -3.99
C ASN A 173 -22.67 16.03 -4.46
N LYS A 174 -23.06 15.98 -5.73
CA LYS A 174 -23.87 17.01 -6.40
C LYS A 174 -25.25 17.26 -5.76
N ALA A 175 -25.76 16.31 -4.99
CA ALA A 175 -27.02 16.42 -4.28
C ALA A 175 -26.97 17.42 -3.10
N TYR A 176 -25.77 17.84 -2.68
CA TYR A 176 -25.57 18.75 -1.56
C TYR A 176 -24.93 20.07 -1.98
N THR A 177 -25.35 21.15 -1.33
CA THR A 177 -24.69 22.46 -1.40
C THR A 177 -23.37 22.44 -0.62
N LEU A 178 -22.48 23.41 -0.90
CA LEU A 178 -21.24 23.58 -0.15
C LEU A 178 -21.48 23.72 1.36
N GLN A 179 -22.49 24.50 1.76
CA GLN A 179 -22.82 24.74 3.15
C GLN A 179 -23.31 23.48 3.86
N GLU A 180 -24.08 22.62 3.18
CA GLU A 180 -24.52 21.34 3.74
C GLU A 180 -23.35 20.39 3.95
N ILE A 181 -22.44 20.26 2.98
CA ILE A 181 -21.24 19.42 3.12
C ILE A 181 -20.35 19.95 4.23
N GLU A 182 -20.15 21.27 4.33
CA GLU A 182 -19.36 21.89 5.40
C GLU A 182 -19.96 21.64 6.79
N LYS A 183 -21.28 21.79 6.94
CA LYS A 183 -22.00 21.53 8.19
C LYS A 183 -21.90 20.05 8.60
N LYS A 184 -22.18 19.13 7.67
CA LYS A 184 -22.07 17.67 7.89
C LYS A 184 -20.63 17.28 8.26
N THR A 185 -19.65 17.74 7.50
CA THR A 185 -18.22 17.48 7.75
C THR A 185 -17.80 17.95 9.14
N THR A 186 -18.18 19.17 9.52
CA THR A 186 -17.86 19.71 10.86
C THR A 186 -18.49 18.88 11.98
N GLY A 187 -19.72 18.42 11.78
CA GLY A 187 -20.41 17.52 12.71
C GLY A 187 -19.69 16.18 12.87
N ILE A 188 -19.31 15.54 11.75
CA ILE A 188 -18.58 14.27 11.74
C ILE A 188 -17.22 14.40 12.45
N LEU A 189 -16.44 15.44 12.12
CA LEU A 189 -15.12 15.66 12.71
C LEU A 189 -15.19 15.90 14.23
N ARG A 190 -16.29 16.48 14.73
CA ARG A 190 -16.52 16.65 16.17
C ARG A 190 -16.76 15.32 16.88
N LYS A 191 -17.45 14.37 16.24
CA LYS A 191 -17.72 13.03 16.82
C LYS A 191 -16.45 12.20 16.98
N LEU A 192 -15.52 12.29 16.03
CA LEU A 192 -14.30 11.47 16.02
C LEU A 192 -13.39 11.74 17.23
N GLY A 193 -13.30 12.99 17.71
CA GLY A 193 -12.42 13.37 18.83
C GLY A 193 -10.92 13.34 18.50
N ALA A 194 -10.48 12.54 17.52
CA ALA A 194 -9.12 12.53 17.00
C ALA A 194 -8.87 13.68 16.03
N ASP A 195 -7.81 14.44 16.31
CA ASP A 195 -7.57 15.71 15.62
C ASP A 195 -6.67 15.58 14.40
N ARG A 196 -5.74 14.60 14.32
CA ARG A 196 -4.66 14.61 13.33
C ARG A 196 -4.41 13.24 12.72
N ALA A 197 -4.36 13.17 11.39
CA ALA A 197 -4.08 11.92 10.67
C ALA A 197 -2.77 11.25 11.10
N ALA A 198 -1.75 12.01 11.53
CA ALA A 198 -0.50 11.45 12.03
C ALA A 198 -0.66 10.56 13.28
N LYS A 199 -1.75 10.73 14.05
CA LYS A 199 -2.02 9.99 15.29
C LYS A 199 -3.21 9.03 15.19
N MET A 200 -3.92 9.04 14.06
CA MET A 200 -5.09 8.20 13.85
C MET A 200 -4.66 6.80 13.42
N ASP A 201 -5.28 5.78 13.99
CA ASP A 201 -5.13 4.40 13.55
C ASP A 201 -6.13 4.03 12.44
N ILE A 202 -6.15 2.76 12.05
CA ILE A 202 -7.04 2.27 10.98
C ILE A 202 -8.51 2.38 11.40
N GLU A 203 -8.83 2.13 12.67
CA GLU A 203 -10.19 2.15 13.18
C GLU A 203 -10.76 3.58 13.14
N ASP A 204 -9.93 4.57 13.49
CA ASP A 204 -10.29 5.99 13.36
C ASP A 204 -10.67 6.37 11.91
N PHE A 205 -9.89 5.91 10.92
CA PHE A 205 -10.19 6.18 9.51
C PHE A 205 -11.43 5.42 9.00
N LEU A 206 -11.65 4.19 9.48
CA LEU A 206 -12.85 3.42 9.16
C LEU A 206 -14.10 4.05 9.77
N PHE A 207 -14.02 4.51 11.02
CA PHE A 207 -15.09 5.26 11.67
C PHE A 207 -15.40 6.55 10.91
N LEU A 208 -14.37 7.30 10.52
CA LEU A 208 -14.52 8.52 9.74
C LEU A 208 -15.23 8.25 8.40
N LEU A 209 -14.78 7.24 7.65
CA LEU A 209 -15.42 6.84 6.39
C LEU A 209 -16.88 6.44 6.59
N LEU A 210 -17.17 5.66 7.63
CA LEU A 210 -18.51 5.20 7.95
C LEU A 210 -19.45 6.37 8.26
N GLU A 211 -19.01 7.35 9.06
CA GLU A 211 -19.82 8.52 9.39
C GLU A 211 -20.09 9.40 8.16
N PHE A 212 -19.13 9.57 7.25
CA PHE A 212 -19.39 10.23 5.97
C PHE A 212 -20.44 9.48 5.14
N LYS A 213 -20.34 8.14 5.06
CA LYS A 213 -21.32 7.31 4.35
C LYS A 213 -22.73 7.40 4.94
N LYS A 214 -22.87 7.41 6.26
CA LYS A 214 -24.17 7.57 6.93
C LYS A 214 -24.83 8.91 6.57
N GLU A 215 -24.02 9.94 6.38
CA GLU A 215 -24.48 11.26 5.94
C GLU A 215 -24.69 11.38 4.42
N GLY A 216 -24.48 10.29 3.67
CA GLY A 216 -24.62 10.21 2.21
C GLY A 216 -23.49 10.89 1.44
N ILE A 217 -22.32 11.09 2.07
CA ILE A 217 -21.15 11.75 1.47
C ILE A 217 -20.14 10.69 1.01
N SER A 218 -19.75 10.77 -0.25
CA SER A 218 -18.73 9.92 -0.90
C SER A 218 -17.45 10.71 -1.19
N PHE A 219 -16.33 10.01 -1.38
CA PHE A 219 -15.02 10.60 -1.70
C PHE A 219 -14.56 10.35 -3.13
#